data_AF-A0A7Y3HN67-F1
#
_entry.id   AF-A0A7Y3HN67-F1
#
_cell.length_a   1.000
_cell.length_b   1.000
_cell.length_c   1.000
_cell.angle_alpha   90.00
_cell.angle_beta   90.00
_cell.angle_gamma   90.00
#
_symmetry.space_group_name_H-M   'P 1'
#
loop_
_entity.id
_entity.type
_entity.pdbx_description
1 polymer ?
#
loop_
_entity_poly.entity_id
_entity_poly.type
_entity_poly.pdbx_seq_one_letter_code
_entity_poly.pdbx_strand_id
1 'polypeptide(L)'
;MSKGAIAGSHVKTIESAEEILRNGGNAVDAVISACFTMFATEPCMVSAGAGGFAMVHSVDKGTRVLDFFTQTPQKKDLNRALDFQPLPVDFGTETETFYIGKASIA
;
A
#
# COMPACT_ATOMS: atom_id res chain seq x y z
N MET A 1 12.31 3.15 -27.03
CA MET A 1 12.98 3.93 -25.97
C MET A 1 12.27 3.67 -24.65
N SER A 2 13.00 3.50 -23.54
CA SER A 2 12.37 3.34 -22.23
C SER A 2 11.70 4.66 -21.81
N LYS A 3 10.40 4.60 -21.43
CA LYS A 3 9.60 5.76 -21.01
C LYS A 3 9.73 6.07 -19.50
N GLY A 4 10.50 5.29 -18.74
CA GLY A 4 10.66 5.44 -17.29
C GLY A 4 11.33 4.23 -16.64
N ALA A 5 11.43 4.25 -15.31
CA ALA A 5 11.92 3.14 -14.51
C ALA A 5 10.92 2.84 -13.37
N ILE A 6 10.79 1.57 -13.00
CA ILE A 6 9.88 1.10 -11.95
C ILE A 6 10.67 0.21 -11.00
N ALA A 7 10.43 0.36 -9.71
CA ALA A 7 10.92 -0.52 -8.66
C ALA A 7 9.76 -0.85 -7.72
N GLY A 8 9.68 -2.10 -7.27
CA GLY A 8 8.61 -2.59 -6.41
C GLY A 8 8.95 -3.97 -5.83
N SER A 9 8.11 -4.43 -4.92
CA SER A 9 8.30 -5.65 -4.11
C SER A 9 7.92 -6.94 -4.81
N HIS A 10 6.97 -6.90 -5.76
CA HIS A 10 6.49 -8.09 -6.46
C HIS A 10 6.51 -7.93 -7.99
N VAL A 11 6.86 -9.00 -8.72
CA VAL A 11 6.98 -8.97 -10.19
C VAL A 11 5.69 -8.53 -10.89
N LYS A 12 4.54 -9.02 -10.44
CA LYS A 12 3.23 -8.64 -11.02
C LYS A 12 2.86 -7.18 -10.76
N THR A 13 3.27 -6.62 -9.62
CA THR A 13 3.12 -5.19 -9.31
C THR A 13 3.89 -4.34 -10.32
N ILE A 14 5.12 -4.75 -10.63
CA ILE A 14 5.99 -4.08 -11.61
C ILE A 14 5.41 -4.21 -13.02
N GLU A 15 5.02 -5.42 -13.44
CA GLU A 15 4.43 -5.68 -14.77
C GLU A 15 3.19 -4.80 -15.02
N SER A 16 2.32 -4.67 -14.03
CA SER A 16 1.12 -3.83 -14.09
C SER A 16 1.45 -2.35 -14.31
N ALA A 17 2.42 -1.81 -13.55
CA ALA A 17 2.89 -0.44 -13.75
C ALA A 17 3.55 -0.23 -15.11
N GLU A 18 4.33 -1.19 -15.58
CA GLU A 18 4.98 -1.14 -16.89
C GLU A 18 3.97 -1.10 -18.03
N GLU A 19 2.88 -1.85 -17.93
CA GLU A 19 1.78 -1.83 -18.90
C GLU A 19 1.17 -0.42 -19.02
N ILE A 20 0.90 0.24 -17.91
CA ILE A 20 0.36 1.61 -17.90
C ILE A 20 1.32 2.60 -18.57
N LEU A 21 2.62 2.55 -18.27
CA LEU A 21 3.62 3.41 -18.92
C LEU A 21 3.71 3.14 -20.43
N ARG A 22 3.66 1.85 -20.85
CA ARG A 22 3.66 1.47 -22.27
C ARG A 22 2.44 2.06 -22.99
N ASN A 23 1.28 2.02 -22.35
CA ASN A 23 0.01 2.55 -22.86
C ASN A 23 -0.09 4.09 -22.79
N GLY A 24 0.97 4.79 -22.36
CA GLY A 24 1.05 6.25 -22.39
C GLY A 24 0.62 6.94 -21.11
N GLY A 25 0.36 6.19 -20.03
CA GLY A 25 0.17 6.74 -18.70
C GLY A 25 1.45 7.38 -18.14
N ASN A 26 1.29 8.25 -17.16
CA ASN A 26 2.39 8.86 -16.42
C ASN A 26 2.79 8.03 -15.19
N ALA A 27 3.77 8.51 -14.42
CA ALA A 27 4.25 7.83 -13.21
C ALA A 27 3.17 7.65 -12.12
N VAL A 28 2.22 8.59 -12.00
CA VAL A 28 1.10 8.51 -11.06
C VAL A 28 0.09 7.45 -11.52
N ASP A 29 -0.25 7.40 -12.81
CA ASP A 29 -1.14 6.35 -13.34
C ASP A 29 -0.53 4.96 -13.10
N ALA A 30 0.77 4.82 -13.33
CA ALA A 30 1.50 3.57 -13.12
C ALA A 30 1.51 3.14 -11.65
N VAL A 31 1.75 4.07 -10.71
CA VAL A 31 1.75 3.73 -9.27
C VAL A 31 0.36 3.40 -8.75
N ILE A 32 -0.70 3.99 -9.31
CA ILE A 32 -2.08 3.63 -8.99
C ILE A 32 -2.35 2.17 -9.40
N SER A 33 -1.96 1.77 -10.62
CA SER A 33 -2.11 0.38 -11.08
C SER A 33 -1.31 -0.60 -10.24
N ALA A 34 -0.07 -0.24 -9.88
CA ALA A 34 0.74 -1.01 -8.93
C ALA A 34 0.00 -1.19 -7.60
N CYS A 35 -0.54 -0.11 -7.02
CA CYS A 35 -1.25 -0.14 -5.74
C CYS A 35 -2.43 -1.12 -5.75
N PHE A 36 -3.28 -1.07 -6.78
CA PHE A 36 -4.38 -2.03 -6.92
C PHE A 36 -3.91 -3.47 -7.11
N THR A 37 -2.79 -3.66 -7.81
CA THR A 37 -2.20 -5.00 -8.01
C THR A 37 -1.67 -5.57 -6.69
N MET A 38 -1.06 -4.73 -5.85
CA MET A 38 -0.55 -5.11 -4.53
C MET A 38 -1.64 -5.66 -3.60
N PHE A 39 -2.90 -5.27 -3.76
CA PHE A 39 -4.00 -5.85 -2.98
C PHE A 39 -4.13 -7.37 -3.18
N ALA A 40 -3.75 -7.89 -4.34
CA ALA A 40 -3.79 -9.31 -4.65
C ALA A 40 -2.43 -9.99 -4.45
N THR A 41 -1.33 -9.30 -4.75
CA THR A 41 0.02 -9.89 -4.74
C THR A 41 0.72 -9.77 -3.40
N GLU A 42 0.32 -8.80 -2.58
CA GLU A 42 0.97 -8.45 -1.31
C GLU A 42 -0.07 -8.20 -0.20
N PRO A 43 -1.07 -9.09 0.01
CA PRO A 43 -2.20 -8.85 0.90
C PRO A 43 -1.82 -8.71 2.38
N CYS A 44 -0.64 -9.20 2.77
CA CYS A 44 -0.10 -9.02 4.12
C CYS A 44 0.42 -7.59 4.37
N MET A 45 0.72 -6.83 3.31
CA MET A 45 1.36 -5.50 3.39
C MET A 45 0.45 -4.38 2.91
N VAL A 46 -0.45 -4.67 1.96
CA VAL A 46 -1.26 -3.65 1.28
C VAL A 46 -2.72 -4.08 1.22
N SER A 47 -3.65 -3.18 1.56
CA SER A 47 -5.09 -3.42 1.42
C SER A 47 -5.86 -2.17 1.02
N ALA A 48 -7.05 -2.36 0.44
CA ALA A 48 -7.95 -1.27 0.08
C ALA A 48 -8.53 -0.50 1.29
N GLY A 49 -8.48 -1.10 2.49
CA GLY A 49 -8.95 -0.49 3.74
C GLY A 49 -7.87 0.24 4.55
N ALA A 50 -6.63 0.25 4.05
CA ALA A 50 -5.49 0.89 4.70
C ALA A 50 -5.28 2.33 4.20
N GLY A 51 -4.20 2.95 4.64
CA GLY A 51 -3.77 4.29 4.26
C GLY A 51 -2.30 4.31 3.90
N GLY A 52 -1.77 5.47 3.56
CA GLY A 52 -0.38 5.60 3.15
C GLY A 52 0.04 7.02 2.82
N PHE A 53 1.22 7.12 2.20
CA PHE A 53 1.80 8.38 1.76
C PHE A 53 2.29 8.25 0.32
N ALA A 54 2.11 9.31 -0.48
CA ALA A 54 2.67 9.37 -1.82
C ALA A 54 3.46 10.67 -1.99
N MET A 55 4.75 10.54 -2.28
CA MET A 55 5.60 11.68 -2.66
C MET A 55 5.66 11.77 -4.18
N VAL A 56 5.16 12.88 -4.73
CA VAL A 56 5.05 13.10 -6.17
C VAL A 56 5.84 14.34 -6.54
N HIS A 57 6.66 14.23 -7.58
CA HIS A 57 7.37 15.36 -8.17
C HIS A 57 6.89 15.58 -9.60
N SER A 58 6.54 16.82 -9.94
CA SER A 58 6.37 17.23 -11.33
C SER A 58 7.10 18.54 -11.61
N VAL A 59 7.47 18.78 -12.87
CA VAL A 59 8.17 20.00 -13.29
C VAL A 59 7.36 21.24 -12.93
N ASP A 60 6.05 21.20 -13.15
CA ASP A 60 5.18 22.38 -13.02
C ASP A 60 4.77 22.67 -11.57
N LYS A 61 4.67 21.63 -10.72
CA LYS A 61 4.14 21.74 -9.35
C LYS A 61 5.22 21.54 -8.27
N GLY A 62 6.41 21.11 -8.66
CA GLY A 62 7.47 20.70 -7.75
C GLY A 62 7.11 19.43 -6.97
N THR A 63 7.78 19.21 -5.85
CA THR A 63 7.53 18.06 -4.97
C THR A 63 6.34 18.32 -4.04
N ARG A 64 5.47 17.33 -3.88
CA ARG A 64 4.35 17.30 -2.95
C ARG A 64 4.26 15.95 -2.26
N VAL A 65 3.76 15.94 -1.04
CA VAL A 65 3.40 14.71 -0.32
C VAL A 65 1.89 14.70 -0.14
N LEU A 66 1.27 13.62 -0.59
CA LEU A 66 -0.11 13.29 -0.27
C LEU A 66 -0.09 12.35 0.93
N ASP A 67 -0.62 12.83 2.05
CA ASP A 67 -0.93 12.01 3.23
C ASP A 67 -2.37 11.52 3.09
N PHE A 68 -2.52 10.21 2.92
CA PHE A 68 -3.79 9.50 2.92
C PHE A 68 -3.76 8.40 3.99
N PHE A 69 -3.04 8.63 5.09
CA PHE A 69 -2.98 7.69 6.19
C PHE A 69 -4.33 7.62 6.91
N THR A 70 -4.65 6.46 7.47
CA THR A 70 -5.94 6.26 8.13
C THR A 70 -6.01 7.05 9.43
N GLN A 71 -7.23 7.41 9.81
CA GLN A 71 -7.48 8.18 11.01
C GLN A 71 -8.36 7.42 11.99
N THR A 72 -8.12 7.64 13.29
CA THR A 72 -8.93 6.99 14.32
C THR A 72 -10.40 7.41 14.23
N PRO A 73 -11.37 6.53 14.56
CA PRO A 73 -12.77 6.90 14.59
C PRO A 73 -13.04 8.09 15.53
N GLN A 74 -13.91 9.03 15.11
CA GLN A 74 -14.26 10.21 15.91
C GLN A 74 -14.92 9.88 17.25
N LYS A 75 -15.65 8.75 17.32
CA LYS A 75 -16.25 8.23 18.55
C LYS A 75 -15.56 6.94 18.93
N LYS A 76 -14.95 6.93 20.12
CA LYS A 76 -14.37 5.74 20.71
C LYS A 76 -15.46 4.97 21.46
N ASP A 77 -15.66 3.72 21.11
CA ASP A 77 -16.43 2.77 21.92
C ASP A 77 -15.46 1.80 22.58
N LEU A 78 -15.05 2.14 23.81
CA LEU A 78 -14.08 1.35 24.57
C LEU A 78 -14.68 0.05 25.12
N ASN A 79 -16.01 -0.07 25.11
CA ASN A 79 -16.72 -1.25 25.60
C ASN A 79 -17.02 -2.25 24.49
N ARG A 80 -16.79 -1.87 23.23
CA ARG A 80 -16.96 -2.76 22.08
C ARG A 80 -16.02 -3.95 22.19
N ALA A 81 -16.56 -5.15 21.95
CA ALA A 81 -15.75 -6.35 21.75
C ALA A 81 -14.76 -6.13 20.59
N LEU A 82 -13.46 -6.27 20.88
CA LEU A 82 -12.41 -6.14 19.88
C LEU A 82 -12.39 -7.37 18.98
N ASP A 83 -12.44 -7.12 17.68
CA ASP A 83 -12.15 -8.10 16.65
C ASP A 83 -10.69 -7.89 16.25
N PHE A 84 -9.77 -8.18 17.18
CA PHE A 84 -8.34 -7.89 17.08
C PHE A 84 -7.58 -8.99 17.83
N GLN A 85 -6.92 -9.88 17.09
CA GLN A 85 -6.31 -11.10 17.61
C GLN A 85 -4.83 -11.16 17.26
N PRO A 86 -3.94 -11.57 18.17
CA PRO A 86 -2.54 -11.77 17.86
C PRO A 86 -2.35 -12.98 16.94
N LEU A 87 -1.46 -12.85 15.96
CA LEU A 87 -1.02 -13.88 15.04
C LEU A 87 0.52 -13.92 15.06
N PRO A 88 1.14 -14.89 15.74
CA PRO A 88 2.59 -15.08 15.64
C PRO A 88 2.94 -15.56 14.23
N VAL A 89 3.85 -14.85 13.57
CA VAL A 89 4.39 -15.18 12.25
C VAL A 89 5.86 -15.53 12.41
N ASP A 90 6.22 -16.72 11.94
CA ASP A 90 7.58 -17.25 11.98
C ASP A 90 8.29 -16.93 10.64
N PHE A 91 9.37 -16.15 10.70
CA PHE A 91 10.22 -15.81 9.57
C PHE A 91 11.49 -16.67 9.50
N GLY A 92 11.57 -17.73 10.29
CA GLY A 92 12.67 -18.70 10.34
C GLY A 92 13.75 -18.31 11.35
N THR A 93 14.28 -17.09 11.31
CA THR A 93 15.26 -16.62 12.30
C THR A 93 14.62 -15.87 13.46
N GLU A 94 13.42 -15.32 13.25
CA GLU A 94 12.69 -14.50 14.20
C GLU A 94 11.20 -14.84 14.15
N THR A 95 10.50 -14.64 15.27
CA THR A 95 9.04 -14.70 15.34
C THR A 95 8.51 -13.33 15.75
N GLU A 96 7.60 -12.77 14.95
CA GLU A 96 6.97 -11.48 15.22
C GLU A 96 5.45 -11.67 15.38
N THR A 97 4.85 -10.96 16.34
CA THR A 97 3.40 -11.02 16.56
C THR A 97 2.72 -9.91 15.77
N PHE A 98 2.02 -10.29 14.70
CA PHE A 98 1.10 -9.42 14.00
C PHE A 98 -0.26 -9.46 14.67
N TYR A 99 -1.15 -8.53 14.31
CA TYR A 99 -2.54 -8.58 14.76
C TYR A 99 -3.48 -8.58 13.55
N ILE A 100 -4.53 -9.39 13.62
CA ILE A 100 -5.54 -9.53 12.57
C ILE A 100 -6.94 -9.17 13.11
N GLY A 101 -7.83 -8.76 12.21
CA GLY A 101 -9.24 -8.48 12.50
C GLY A 101 -9.65 -7.06 12.09
N LYS A 102 -10.83 -6.61 12.52
CA LYS A 102 -11.32 -5.26 12.17
C LYS A 102 -10.46 -4.19 12.82
N ALA A 103 -10.04 -3.23 12.00
CA ALA A 103 -9.16 -2.13 12.40
C ALA A 103 -7.74 -2.56 12.81
N SER A 104 -7.32 -3.80 12.49
CA SER A 104 -5.89 -4.09 12.40
C SER A 104 -5.32 -3.38 11.18
N ILE A 105 -4.28 -2.58 11.40
CA ILE A 105 -3.48 -1.97 10.34
C ILE A 105 -2.02 -2.34 10.60
N ALA A 106 -1.29 -2.66 9.54
CA ALA A 106 0.15 -2.85 9.59
C ALA A 106 0.88 -1.53 9.80
#